data_AF-A0A7C1HK51-F1
#
_entry.id   AF-A0A7C1HK51-F1
#
_cell.length_a   1.000
_cell.length_b   1.000
_cell.length_c   1.000
_cell.angle_alpha   90.00
_cell.angle_beta   90.00
_cell.angle_gamma   90.00
#
_symmetry.space_group_name_H-M   'P 1'
#
loop_
_entity.id
_entity.type
_entity.pdbx_description
1 polymer ?
#
loop_
_entity_poly.entity_id
_entity_poly.type
_entity_poly.pdbx_seq_one_letter_code
_entity_poly.pdbx_strand_id
1 'polypeptide(L)'
;MKIADHVHNAIIYADIFMFVNPQRQGYLNALHRDMEKYTLSDIAWGFLTETIYDQKTGVAEKHIPAEQILPLSDRLMEHFISRTYARGVQAAYENKSFSFDYDKMLLRKTEWLKSNNLEDA
;
A
#
# COMPACT_ATOMS: atom_id res chain seq x y z
N MET A 1 -0.43 -3.73 18.04
CA MET A 1 -0.30 -2.57 17.13
C MET A 1 0.98 -2.73 16.34
N LYS A 2 0.91 -2.62 15.01
CA LYS A 2 2.08 -2.60 14.13
C LYS A 2 1.99 -1.37 13.25
N ILE A 3 3.11 -0.66 13.07
CA ILE A 3 3.22 0.43 12.11
C ILE A 3 3.76 -0.18 10.82
N ALA A 4 3.02 -0.05 9.73
CA ALA A 4 3.49 -0.51 8.43
C ALA A 4 4.37 0.58 7.80
N ASP A 5 5.65 0.62 8.19
CA ASP A 5 6.61 1.64 7.71
C ASP A 5 6.92 1.50 6.21
N HIS A 6 6.77 0.29 5.68
CA HIS A 6 6.88 0.00 4.26
C HIS A 6 5.56 -0.59 3.72
N VAL A 7 5.29 -0.34 2.44
CA VAL A 7 4.05 -0.81 1.79
C VAL A 7 3.91 -2.34 1.85
N HIS A 8 5.01 -3.09 1.76
CA HIS A 8 4.96 -4.54 1.79
C HIS A 8 4.48 -5.06 3.16
N ASN A 9 4.84 -4.39 4.26
CA ASN A 9 4.35 -4.74 5.59
C ASN A 9 2.84 -4.50 5.70
N ALA A 10 2.35 -3.38 5.12
CA ALA A 10 0.92 -3.07 5.10
C ALA A 10 0.12 -4.16 4.35
N ILE A 11 0.67 -4.62 3.22
CA ILE A 11 0.06 -5.68 2.39
C ILE A 11 0.10 -7.04 3.11
N ILE A 12 1.24 -7.44 3.69
CA ILE A 12 1.38 -8.74 4.37
C ILE A 12 0.36 -8.88 5.51
N TYR A 13 0.11 -7.82 6.27
CA TYR A 13 -0.82 -7.87 7.39
C TYR A 13 -2.29 -7.63 7.00
N ALA A 14 -2.56 -7.24 5.74
CA ALA A 14 -3.89 -6.81 5.29
C ALA A 14 -4.97 -7.89 5.40
N ASP A 15 -4.58 -9.17 5.38
CA ASP A 15 -5.53 -10.29 5.42
C ASP A 15 -6.32 -10.36 6.73
N ILE A 16 -5.73 -9.93 7.85
CA ILE A 16 -6.35 -10.01 9.18
C ILE A 16 -6.26 -8.73 10.00
N PHE A 17 -5.33 -7.82 9.67
CA PHE A 17 -5.24 -6.52 10.31
C PHE A 17 -5.98 -5.45 9.50
N MET A 18 -6.62 -4.55 10.23
CA MET A 18 -7.33 -3.41 9.67
C MET A 18 -6.63 -2.11 10.05
N PHE A 19 -6.58 -1.16 9.13
CA PHE A 19 -6.15 0.20 9.48
C PHE A 19 -7.19 0.88 10.37
N VAL A 20 -6.77 1.47 11.48
CA VAL A 20 -7.68 2.26 12.33
C VAL A 20 -8.24 3.45 11.55
N ASN A 21 -7.43 4.02 10.66
CA ASN A 21 -7.84 5.09 9.77
C ASN A 21 -8.55 4.53 8.52
N PRO A 22 -9.84 4.80 8.31
CA PRO A 22 -10.59 4.23 7.18
C PRO A 22 -10.07 4.73 5.82
N GLN A 23 -9.50 5.93 5.73
CA GLN A 23 -8.89 6.43 4.50
C GLN A 23 -7.67 5.60 4.10
N ARG A 24 -6.90 5.10 5.07
CA ARG A 24 -5.75 4.22 4.83
C ARG A 24 -6.18 2.82 4.41
N GLN A 25 -7.26 2.29 4.99
CA GLN A 25 -7.84 1.03 4.53
C GLN A 25 -8.34 1.15 3.08
N GLY A 26 -9.09 2.21 2.75
CA GLY A 26 -9.57 2.43 1.39
C GLY A 26 -8.45 2.62 0.37
N TYR A 27 -7.39 3.33 0.75
CA TYR A 27 -6.15 3.45 -0.04
C TYR A 27 -5.54 2.08 -0.34
N LEU A 28 -5.35 1.24 0.68
CA LEU A 28 -4.74 -0.08 0.50
C LEU A 28 -5.64 -0.98 -0.37
N ASN A 29 -6.96 -0.92 -0.17
CA ASN A 29 -7.91 -1.65 -1.01
C ASN A 29 -7.84 -1.22 -2.48
N ALA A 30 -7.67 0.07 -2.76
CA ALA A 30 -7.51 0.58 -4.13
C ALA A 30 -6.16 0.15 -4.73
N LEU A 31 -5.10 0.14 -3.92
CA LEU A 31 -3.79 -0.35 -4.34
C LEU A 31 -3.86 -1.83 -4.72
N HIS A 32 -4.51 -2.67 -3.90
CA HIS A 32 -4.74 -4.08 -4.20
C HIS A 32 -5.52 -4.29 -5.50
N ARG A 33 -6.61 -3.54 -5.69
CA ARG A 33 -7.40 -3.58 -6.94
C ARG A 33 -6.53 -3.32 -8.16
N ASP A 34 -5.73 -2.26 -8.13
CA ASP A 34 -4.98 -1.81 -9.31
C ASP A 34 -3.68 -2.59 -9.53
N MET A 35 -3.13 -3.22 -8.47
CA MET A 35 -1.88 -3.96 -8.50
C MET A 35 -2.04 -5.48 -8.48
N GLU A 36 -3.26 -6.01 -8.57
CA GLU A 36 -3.59 -7.44 -8.45
C GLU A 36 -2.71 -8.37 -9.31
N LYS A 37 -2.29 -7.90 -10.49
CA LYS A 37 -1.47 -8.68 -11.45
C LYS A 37 0.03 -8.71 -11.12
N TYR A 38 0.49 -7.97 -10.12
CA TYR A 38 1.91 -7.86 -9.75
C TYR A 38 2.18 -8.55 -8.42
N THR A 39 3.41 -9.06 -8.26
CA THR A 39 3.79 -9.68 -6.99
C THR A 39 4.03 -8.63 -5.91
N LEU A 40 4.00 -9.04 -4.64
CA LEU A 40 4.39 -8.18 -3.52
C LEU A 40 5.78 -7.55 -3.71
N SER A 41 6.74 -8.32 -4.25
CA SER A 41 8.09 -7.86 -4.54
C SER A 41 8.09 -6.77 -5.61
N ASP A 42 7.31 -6.95 -6.67
CA ASP A 42 7.19 -5.94 -7.73
C ASP A 42 6.61 -4.64 -7.19
N ILE A 43 5.55 -4.73 -6.37
CA ILE A 43 4.93 -3.55 -5.75
C ILE A 43 5.94 -2.84 -4.83
N ALA A 44 6.69 -3.59 -4.01
CA ALA A 44 7.72 -3.02 -3.15
C ALA A 44 8.81 -2.28 -3.94
N TRP A 45 9.31 -2.88 -5.03
CA TRP A 45 10.23 -2.22 -5.95
C TRP A 45 9.60 -1.03 -6.67
N GLY A 46 8.31 -1.10 -6.99
CA GLY A 46 7.55 -0.02 -7.61
C GLY A 46 7.51 1.24 -6.75
N PHE A 47 7.28 1.08 -5.45
CA PHE A 47 7.36 2.18 -4.49
C PHE A 47 8.80 2.66 -4.28
N LEU A 48 9.77 1.76 -4.12
CA LEU A 48 11.18 2.13 -3.92
C LEU A 48 11.76 2.89 -5.11
N THR A 49 11.38 2.50 -6.33
CA THR A 49 11.86 3.12 -7.58
C THR A 49 10.99 4.27 -8.06
N GLU A 50 9.95 4.68 -7.32
CA GLU A 50 9.02 5.76 -7.68
C GLU A 50 8.40 5.55 -9.09
N THR A 51 7.88 4.35 -9.35
CA THR A 51 7.28 3.95 -10.64
C THR A 51 5.82 3.52 -10.55
N ILE A 52 5.23 3.57 -9.35
CA ILE A 52 3.79 3.54 -9.13
C ILE A 52 3.30 4.97 -9.01
N TYR A 53 2.28 5.36 -9.77
CA TYR A 53 1.77 6.72 -9.84
C TYR A 53 0.32 6.79 -9.44
N ASP A 54 -0.07 7.88 -8.79
CA ASP A 54 -1.48 8.27 -8.69
C ASP A 54 -1.96 8.71 -10.07
N GLN A 55 -2.95 8.02 -10.64
CA GLN A 55 -3.42 8.30 -12.00
C GLN A 55 -4.06 9.68 -12.17
N LYS A 56 -4.60 10.26 -11.09
CA LYS A 56 -5.26 11.57 -11.16
C LYS A 56 -4.24 12.70 -11.20
N THR A 57 -3.14 12.56 -10.48
CA THR A 57 -2.12 13.61 -10.35
C THR A 57 -0.89 13.38 -11.25
N GLY A 58 -0.66 12.14 -11.70
CA GLY A 58 0.53 11.72 -12.42
C GLY A 58 1.81 11.68 -11.57
N VAL A 59 1.70 11.93 -10.26
CA VAL A 59 2.84 11.96 -9.34
C VAL A 59 3.13 10.56 -8.81
N ALA A 60 4.41 10.24 -8.60
CA ALA A 60 4.81 8.99 -7.98
C ALA A 60 4.21 8.89 -6.57
N GLU A 61 3.54 7.78 -6.29
CA GLU A 61 2.87 7.55 -5.03
C GLU A 61 3.89 7.25 -3.93
N LYS A 62 3.64 7.79 -2.74
CA LYS A 62 4.47 7.56 -1.55
C LYS A 62 3.65 6.84 -0.50
N HIS A 63 4.16 5.71 -0.02
CA HIS A 63 3.54 5.03 1.10
C HIS A 63 3.64 5.90 2.35
N ILE A 64 2.49 6.14 2.99
CA ILE A 64 2.44 6.85 4.27
C ILE A 64 2.12 5.82 5.35
N PRO A 65 3.04 5.60 6.31
CA PRO A 65 2.82 4.66 7.40
C PRO A 65 1.57 4.99 8.20
N ALA A 66 0.87 3.95 8.63
CA ALA A 66 -0.30 4.07 9.50
C ALA A 66 -0.46 2.80 10.34
N GLU A 67 -1.22 2.92 11.43
CA GLU A 67 -1.44 1.84 12.38
C GLU A 67 -2.45 0.82 11.86
N GLN A 68 -2.03 -0.44 11.91
CA GLN A 68 -2.87 -1.61 11.69
C GLN A 68 -3.10 -2.35 13.02
N ILE A 69 -4.33 -2.79 13.24
CA ILE A 69 -4.73 -3.58 14.42
C ILE A 69 -5.52 -4.82 14.01
N LEU A 70 -5.30 -5.91 14.74
CA LEU A 70 -6.14 -7.11 14.68
C LEU A 70 -7.29 -6.90 15.68
N PRO A 71 -8.55 -6.76 15.22
CA PRO A 71 -9.67 -6.54 16.12
C PRO A 71 -10.05 -7.84 16.86
N LEU A 72 -9.62 -7.95 18.11
CA LEU A 72 -9.85 -9.15 18.95
C LEU A 72 -11.12 -9.09 19.81
N SER A 73 -11.74 -7.91 19.96
CA SER A 73 -12.93 -7.73 20.80
C SER A 73 -14.12 -7.26 19.99
N ASP A 74 -15.33 -7.65 20.43
CA ASP A 74 -16.58 -7.28 19.77
C ASP A 74 -16.74 -5.76 19.67
N ARG A 75 -16.39 -5.02 20.73
CA ARG A 75 -16.41 -3.55 20.74
C ARG A 75 -15.49 -2.95 19.67
N LEU A 76 -14.35 -3.57 19.41
CA LEU A 76 -13.44 -3.09 18.38
C LEU A 76 -13.95 -3.47 16.98
N MET A 77 -14.56 -4.65 16.85
CA MET A 77 -15.27 -5.03 15.63
C MET A 77 -16.43 -4.08 15.31
N GLU A 78 -17.19 -3.60 16.29
CA GLU A 78 -18.26 -2.61 16.11
C GLU A 78 -17.77 -1.35 15.39
N HIS A 79 -16.55 -0.88 15.69
CA HIS A 79 -15.94 0.24 14.99
C HIS A 79 -15.76 -0.07 13.50
N PHE A 80 -15.18 -1.23 13.19
CA PHE A 80 -14.81 -1.64 11.84
C PHE A 80 -16.01 -2.01 10.95
N ILE A 81 -17.11 -2.48 11.54
CA ILE A 81 -18.38 -2.71 10.83
C ILE A 81 -19.29 -1.47 10.81
N SER A 82 -18.90 -0.39 11.48
CA SER A 82 -19.73 0.81 11.55
C SER A 82 -19.90 1.45 10.16
N ARG A 83 -21.09 2.02 9.92
CA ARG A 83 -21.38 2.76 8.69
C ARG A 83 -20.42 3.93 8.47
N THR A 84 -19.96 4.56 9.55
CA THR A 84 -19.01 5.69 9.48
C THR A 84 -17.65 5.22 8.96
N TYR A 85 -17.13 4.11 9.50
CA TYR A 85 -15.88 3.53 9.03
C TYR A 85 -16.00 3.10 7.57
N ALA A 86 -17.02 2.30 7.23
CA ALA A 86 -17.26 1.81 5.87
C ALA A 86 -17.35 2.94 4.82
N ARG A 87 -18.02 4.05 5.14
CA ARG A 87 -18.08 5.23 4.25
C ARG A 87 -16.72 5.87 4.01
N GLY A 88 -15.89 5.97 5.05
CA GLY A 88 -14.53 6.49 4.91
C GLY A 88 -13.65 5.60 4.03
N VAL A 89 -13.77 4.27 4.19
CA VAL A 89 -13.07 3.29 3.35
C VAL A 89 -13.51 3.44 1.90
N GLN A 90 -14.82 3.44 1.65
CA GLN A 90 -15.36 3.53 0.29
C GLN A 90 -14.96 4.84 -0.40
N ALA A 91 -15.07 5.97 0.31
CA ALA A 91 -14.71 7.27 -0.25
C ALA A 91 -13.23 7.35 -0.64
N ALA A 92 -12.32 6.75 0.14
CA ALA A 92 -10.91 6.70 -0.22
C ALA A 92 -10.63 5.72 -1.37
N TYR A 93 -11.28 4.55 -1.37
CA TYR A 93 -11.16 3.53 -2.41
C TYR A 93 -11.57 4.03 -3.80
N GLU A 94 -12.69 4.75 -3.88
CA GLU A 94 -13.18 5.34 -5.14
C GLU A 94 -12.32 6.51 -5.59
N ASN A 95 -11.74 7.25 -4.64
CA ASN A 95 -10.94 8.43 -4.97
C ASN A 95 -9.50 8.13 -5.35
N LYS A 96 -9.00 6.92 -5.12
CA LYS A 96 -7.63 6.53 -5.46
C LYS A 96 -7.61 5.55 -6.63
N SER A 97 -6.69 5.80 -7.56
CA SER A 97 -6.35 4.86 -8.62
C SER A 97 -4.87 4.96 -8.96
N PHE A 98 -4.26 3.81 -9.24
CA PHE A 98 -2.83 3.68 -9.43
C PHE A 98 -2.50 3.13 -10.80
N SER A 99 -1.40 3.60 -11.37
CA SER A 99 -0.75 2.98 -12.52
C SER A 99 0.65 2.53 -12.12
N PHE A 100 1.18 1.51 -12.80
CA PHE A 100 2.51 0.98 -12.53
C PHE A 100 3.29 0.87 -13.85
N ASP A 101 4.33 1.69 -13.97
CA ASP A 101 5.31 1.61 -15.05
C ASP A 101 6.34 0.52 -14.73
N TYR A 102 5.95 -0.71 -15.02
CA TYR A 102 6.70 -1.91 -14.66
C TYR A 102 8.04 -2.00 -15.41
N ASP A 103 8.08 -1.64 -16.69
CA ASP A 103 9.31 -1.68 -17.49
C ASP A 103 10.35 -0.69 -16.95
N LYS A 104 9.90 0.52 -16.60
CA LYS A 104 10.76 1.52 -15.94
C LYS A 104 11.22 1.06 -14.57
N MET A 105 10.39 0.33 -13.82
CA MET A 105 10.78 -0.27 -12.55
C MET A 105 11.93 -1.26 -12.74
N LEU A 106 11.84 -2.16 -13.72
CA LEU A 106 12.89 -3.13 -14.01
C LEU A 106 14.23 -2.47 -14.36
N LEU A 107 14.19 -1.40 -15.15
CA LEU A 107 15.37 -0.60 -15.49
C LEU A 107 15.99 0.02 -14.23
N ARG A 108 15.19 0.76 -13.45
CA ARG A 108 15.67 1.43 -12.22
C ARG A 108 16.14 0.45 -11.16
N LYS A 109 15.48 -0.70 -11.02
CA LYS A 109 15.91 -1.78 -10.12
C LYS A 109 17.28 -2.30 -10.52
N THR A 110 17.51 -2.52 -11.81
CA THR A 110 18.81 -2.99 -12.32
C THR A 110 19.91 -1.96 -12.10
N GLU A 111 19.61 -0.68 -12.34
CA GLU A 111 20.53 0.43 -12.04
C GLU A 111 20.86 0.51 -10.54
N TRP A 112 19.83 0.44 -9.69
CA TRP A 112 19.97 0.46 -8.23
C TRP A 112 20.82 -0.70 -7.72
N LEU A 113 20.60 -1.92 -8.22
CA LEU A 113 21.38 -3.09 -7.83
C LEU A 113 22.85 -2.96 -8.29
N LYS A 114 23.12 -2.38 -9.46
CA LYS A 114 24.48 -2.12 -9.93
C LYS A 114 25.19 -1.07 -9.08
N SER A 115 24.48 -0.02 -8.65
CA SER A 115 25.07 1.05 -7.83
C SER A 115 25.26 0.67 -6.37
N ASN A 116 24.45 -0.26 -5.84
CA ASN A 116 24.51 -0.68 -4.44
C ASN A 116 25.22 -2.03 -4.22
N ASN A 117 25.57 -2.77 -5.29
CA ASN A 117 26.51 -3.88 -5.20
C ASN A 117 27.95 -3.39 -5.35
N LEU A 118 28.52 -2.86 -4.27
CA LEU A 118 29.97 -2.96 -4.05
C LEU A 118 30.41 -3.25 -2.61
N GLU A 119 29.61 -3.10 -1.54
CA GLU A 119 30.16 -3.36 -0.18
C GLU A 119 29.28 -4.06 0.88
N ASP A 120 27.99 -4.33 0.72
CA ASP A 120 27.20 -4.92 1.83
C ASP A 120 26.16 -5.96 1.40
N ALA A 121 26.63 -7.14 0.98
CA ALA A 121 25.81 -8.37 0.85
C ALA A 121 26.26 -9.43 1.85
#